data_AF-A0A246JV75-F1
#
_entry.id   AF-A0A246JV75-F1
#
_cell.length_a   1.000
_cell.length_b   1.000
_cell.length_c   1.000
_cell.angle_alpha   90.00
_cell.angle_beta   90.00
_cell.angle_gamma   90.00
#
_symmetry.space_group_name_H-M   'P 1'
#
loop_
_entity.id
_entity.type
_entity.pdbx_description
1 polymer ?
#
loop_
_entity_poly.entity_id
_entity_poly.type
_entity_poly.pdbx_seq_one_letter_code
_entity_poly.pdbx_strand_id
1 'polypeptide(L)' 'MTVTYRAPAPEPSAFRKLVADHGMSLITIEQSLDEGRLAYRAAAHGYRETKGDRLAAALGSEPSAAGHAIRPQQA' A
#
# COMPACT_ATOMS: atom_id res chain seq x y z
N MET A 1 -0.44 -4.58 5.35
CA MET A 1 0.36 -3.42 4.89
C MET A 1 -0.43 -2.15 5.12
N THR A 2 0.26 -1.03 5.33
CA THR A 2 -0.35 0.29 5.49
C THR A 2 0.39 1.29 4.61
N VAL A 3 -0.33 2.17 3.91
CA VAL A 3 0.25 3.27 3.13
C VAL A 3 -0.51 4.54 3.46
N THR A 4 0.20 5.62 3.76
CA THR A 4 -0.37 6.95 3.98
C THR A 4 -0.03 7.86 2.81
N TYR A 5 -0.98 8.68 2.40
CA TYR A 5 -0.86 9.56 1.24
C TYR A 5 -1.02 11.03 1.63
N ARG A 6 -0.29 11.90 0.95
CA ARG A 6 -0.48 13.34 0.94
C ARG A 6 -1.70 13.69 0.08
N ALA A 7 -2.33 14.82 0.35
CA ALA A 7 -3.38 15.34 -0.53
C ALA A 7 -2.75 15.92 -1.83
N PRO A 8 -3.31 15.66 -3.02
CA PRO A 8 -4.43 14.74 -3.27
C PRO A 8 -3.98 13.27 -3.23
N ALA A 9 -4.73 12.44 -2.52
CA ALA A 9 -4.44 11.01 -2.42
C ALA A 9 -5.05 10.25 -3.61
N PRO A 10 -4.40 9.18 -4.09
CA PRO A 10 -4.94 8.36 -5.17
C PRO A 10 -6.19 7.61 -4.74
N GLU A 11 -7.07 7.29 -5.68
CA GLU A 11 -8.25 6.45 -5.45
C GLU A 11 -7.88 5.03 -4.98
N PRO A 12 -8.76 4.33 -4.24
CA PRO A 12 -8.50 2.96 -3.78
C PRO A 12 -8.21 1.98 -4.93
N SER A 13 -8.78 2.23 -6.12
CA SER A 13 -8.55 1.43 -7.33
C SER A 13 -7.12 1.55 -7.85
N ALA A 14 -6.52 2.74 -7.78
CA ALA A 14 -5.14 2.97 -8.18
C ALA A 14 -4.16 2.26 -7.22
N PHE A 15 -4.43 2.32 -5.91
CA PHE A 15 -3.65 1.57 -4.93
C PHE A 15 -3.77 0.05 -5.15
N ARG A 16 -4.97 -0.47 -5.42
CA ARG A 16 -5.17 -1.89 -5.77
C ARG A 16 -4.37 -2.28 -7.01
N LYS A 17 -4.37 -1.45 -8.06
CA LYS A 17 -3.58 -1.68 -9.27
C LYS A 17 -2.09 -1.72 -8.97
N LEU A 18 -1.57 -0.76 -8.20
CA LEU A 18 -0.14 -0.73 -7.81
C LEU A 18 0.29 -2.04 -7.15
N VAL A 19 -0.52 -2.56 -6.21
CA VAL A 19 -0.20 -3.83 -5.54
C VAL A 19 -0.26 -5.02 -6.51
N ALA A 20 -1.23 -5.03 -7.43
CA ALA A 20 -1.36 -6.04 -8.49
C ALA A 20 -0.18 -6.04 -9.47
N ASP A 21 0.30 -4.86 -9.87
CA ASP A 21 1.46 -4.69 -10.75
C ASP A 21 2.76 -5.24 -10.11
N HIS A 22 2.78 -5.34 -8.78
CA HIS A 22 3.87 -5.96 -8.00
C HIS A 22 3.62 -7.46 -7.69
N GLY A 23 2.64 -8.07 -8.34
CA GLY A 23 2.37 -9.51 -8.28
C GLY A 23 1.74 -9.97 -6.95
N MET A 24 1.07 -9.08 -6.24
CA MET A 24 0.30 -9.37 -5.03
C MET A 24 -1.18 -9.06 -5.27
N SER A 25 -2.08 -9.76 -4.59
CA SER A 25 -3.52 -9.50 -4.73
C SER A 25 -4.09 -9.00 -3.42
N LEU A 26 -4.74 -7.85 -3.42
CA LEU A 26 -5.43 -7.36 -2.22
C LEU A 26 -6.62 -8.26 -1.90
N ILE A 27 -6.70 -8.71 -0.64
CA ILE A 27 -7.83 -9.43 -0.06
C ILE A 27 -8.80 -8.41 0.55
N THR A 28 -8.27 -7.49 1.36
CA THR A 28 -9.03 -6.42 2.00
C THR A 28 -8.31 -5.09 1.80
N ILE A 29 -9.09 -4.02 1.77
CA ILE A 29 -8.60 -2.64 1.81
C ILE A 29 -9.56 -1.84 2.68
N GLU A 30 -9.00 -1.19 3.70
CA GLU A 30 -9.67 -0.28 4.59
C GLU A 30 -9.08 1.11 4.34
N GLN A 31 -9.97 2.08 4.13
CA GLN A 31 -9.61 3.48 3.99
C GLN A 31 -9.92 4.18 5.31
N SER A 32 -8.94 4.88 5.86
CA SER A 32 -9.10 5.69 7.05
C SER A 32 -8.42 7.04 6.89
N LEU A 33 -8.80 8.00 7.72
CA LEU A 33 -8.10 9.28 7.84
C LEU A 33 -7.22 9.20 9.09
N ASP A 34 -5.91 9.31 8.92
CA ASP A 34 -4.91 9.25 9.98
C ASP A 34 -4.14 10.57 10.01
N GLU A 35 -4.25 11.33 11.11
CA GLU A 35 -3.66 12.67 11.26
C GLU A 35 -3.96 13.64 10.09
N GLY A 36 -5.17 13.56 9.53
CA GLY A 36 -5.58 14.39 8.39
C GLY A 36 -5.03 13.93 7.04
N ARG A 37 -4.36 12.76 6.99
CA ARG A 37 -3.87 12.12 5.76
C ARG A 37 -4.71 10.90 5.44
N LEU A 38 -4.80 10.57 4.16
CA LEU A 38 -5.49 9.36 3.76
C LEU A 38 -4.59 8.15 4.00
N ALA A 39 -5.10 7.14 4.69
CA ALA A 39 -4.41 5.89 4.97
C ALA A 39 -5.17 4.71 4.35
N TYR A 40 -4.44 3.87 3.61
CA TYR A 40 -4.91 2.57 3.16
C TYR A 40 -4.25 1.48 3.98
N ARG A 41 -5.06 0.75 4.75
CA ARG A 41 -4.66 -0.49 5.42
C ARG A 41 -5.19 -1.64 4.59
N ALA A 42 -4.32 -2.58 4.24
CA ALA A 42 -4.70 -3.66 3.35
C ALA A 42 -4.04 -4.99 3.71
N ALA A 43 -4.78 -6.08 3.53
CA ALA A 43 -4.24 -7.43 3.53
C ALA A 43 -4.05 -7.89 2.08
N ALA A 44 -2.93 -8.54 1.78
CA ALA A 44 -2.60 -9.00 0.44
C ALA A 44 -2.18 -10.47 0.44
N HIS A 45 -2.66 -11.22 -0.52
CA HIS A 45 -2.20 -12.55 -0.85
C HIS A 45 -0.99 -12.51 -1.79
N GLY A 46 -0.18 -13.58 -1.76
CA GLY A 46 0.98 -13.72 -2.64
C GLY A 46 2.21 -12.91 -2.24
N TYR A 47 2.25 -12.42 -1.00
CA TYR A 47 3.41 -11.75 -0.43
C TYR A 47 4.63 -12.66 -0.47
N ARG A 48 5.74 -12.11 -0.98
CA ARG A 48 7.10 -12.62 -0.84
C ARG A 48 7.96 -11.41 -0.52
N GLU A 49 9.02 -11.60 0.26
CA GLU A 49 9.92 -10.52 0.70
C GLU A 49 10.37 -9.64 -0.48
N THR A 50 10.85 -10.26 -1.57
CA THR A 50 11.25 -9.55 -2.79
C THR A 50 10.15 -8.74 -3.47
N LYS A 51 8.88 -9.15 -3.39
CA LYS A 51 7.73 -8.38 -3.91
C LYS A 51 7.39 -7.22 -2.97
N GLY A 52 7.47 -7.47 -1.67
CA GLY A 52 7.31 -6.44 -0.64
C GLY A 52 8.33 -5.33 -0.78
N ASP A 53 9.60 -5.69 -0.99
CA ASP A 53 10.70 -4.73 -1.17
C ASP A 53 10.55 -3.91 -2.45
N ARG A 54 10.14 -4.55 -3.55
CA ARG A 54 9.85 -3.82 -4.80
C ARG A 54 8.68 -2.83 -4.63
N LEU A 55 7.61 -3.25 -3.96
CA LEU A 55 6.49 -2.36 -3.66
C LEU A 55 6.90 -1.22 -2.73
N ALA A 56 7.74 -1.49 -1.71
CA ALA A 56 8.29 -0.47 -0.82
C ALA A 56 9.14 0.55 -1.60
N ALA A 57 10.00 0.09 -2.51
CA ALA A 57 10.81 0.95 -3.36
C ALA A 57 9.97 1.84 -4.29
N ALA A 58 8.89 1.28 -4.88
CA ALA A 58 7.94 2.03 -5.68
C ALA A 58 7.23 3.11 -4.85
N LEU A 59 6.71 2.75 -3.67
CA LEU A 59 6.07 3.69 -2.75
C LEU A 59 7.03 4.73 -2.18
N GLY A 60 8.31 4.40 -2.00
CA GLY A 60 9.33 5.36 -1.57
C GLY A 60 9.68 6.38 -2.66
N SER A 61 9.42 6.06 -3.92
CA SER A 61 9.62 6.96 -5.07
C SER A 61 8.34 7.72 -5.47
N GLU A 62 7.20 7.35 -4.90
CA GLU A 62 5.88 7.92 -5.20
C GLU A 62 5.71 9.26 -4.45
N PRO A 63 5.62 10.42 -5.13
CA PRO A 63 5.55 11.72 -4.47
C PRO A 63 4.28 11.92 -3.61
N SER A 64 3.21 11.20 -3.96
CA SER A 64 1.94 11.23 -3.24
C SER A 64 2.00 10.40 -1.95
N ALA A 65 2.93 9.44 -1.81
CA ALA A 65 3.08 8.64 -0.60
C ALA A 65 3.77 9.46 0.50
N ALA A 66 3.11 9.56 1.66
CA ALA A 66 3.67 10.18 2.86
C ALA A 66 4.46 9.17 3.71
N GLY A 67 4.06 7.90 3.67
CA GLY A 67 4.72 6.82 4.41
C GLY A 67 4.12 5.46 4.06
N HIS A 68 4.86 4.39 4.34
CA HIS A 68 4.40 3.04 4.09
C HIS A 68 5.00 2.04 5.09
N ALA A 69 4.25 0.99 5.38
CA ALA A 69 4.66 -0.14 6.20
C ALA A 69 4.16 -1.44 5.53
N ILE A 70 5.09 -2.19 4.95
CA ILE A 70 4.81 -3.49 4.34
C ILE A 70 5.43 -4.55 5.23
N ARG A 71 4.60 -5.43 5.78
CA ARG A 71 5.01 -6.53 6.65
C ARG A 71 4.30 -7.81 6.18
N PRO A 72 4.94 -8.98 6.29
CA PRO A 72 4.25 -10.25 6.15
C PRO A 72 3.12 -10.32 7.17
N GLN A 73 1.98 -10.88 6.76
CA GLN A 73 0.92 -11.22 7.70
C GLN A 73 1.41 -12.44 8.48
N GLN A 74 1.80 -12.24 9.74
CA GLN A 74 2.07 -13.36 10.63
C GLN A 74 0.73 -14.05 10.89
N ALA A 75 0.68 -15.33 10.54
CA ALA A 75 -0.45 -16.21 10.83
C ALA A 75 -0.51 -16.55 12.32
#